data_AF-A0A960YGD8-F1
#
_entry.id   AF-A0A960YGD8-F1
#
_cell.length_a   1.000
_cell.length_b   1.000
_cell.length_c   1.000
_cell.angle_alpha   90.00
_cell.angle_beta   90.00
_cell.angle_gamma   90.00
#
_symmetry.space_group_name_H-M   'P 1'
#
loop_
_entity.id
_entity.type
_entity.pdbx_description
1 polymer ?
#
loop_
_entity_poly.entity_id
_entity_poly.type
_entity_poly.pdbx_seq_one_letter_code
_entity_poly.pdbx_strand_id
1 'polypeptide(L)'
;TEVKYTENTFEPIKKFPFNSALMKKLSSLLSILNELSSCFDFLGGLNQRGLEIIKQYFQGEKADFSDESQTNKNKFQTGLTFDINGTQVFCPWHGKARAFNDQYRIHFTWPDRIEDDEGNKQIYIVYIGEKITKA
;
A
#
# COMPACT_ATOMS: atom_id res chain seq x y z
N THR A 1 -14.59 4.87 6.97
CA THR A 1 -13.91 3.71 6.40
C THR A 1 -12.45 3.77 6.78
N GLU A 2 -11.90 2.65 7.23
CA GLU A 2 -10.49 2.52 7.63
C GLU A 2 -9.85 1.47 6.72
N VAL A 3 -8.55 1.61 6.42
CA VAL A 3 -7.82 0.54 5.74
C VAL A 3 -7.86 -0.75 6.56
N LYS A 4 -7.92 -1.89 5.88
CA LYS A 4 -7.82 -3.22 6.50
C LYS A 4 -6.38 -3.74 6.40
N TYR A 5 -6.02 -4.70 7.25
CA TYR A 5 -4.71 -5.34 7.24
C TYR A 5 -4.91 -6.85 7.07
N THR A 6 -4.11 -7.48 6.21
CA THR A 6 -4.03 -8.95 6.17
C THR A 6 -3.29 -9.48 7.40
N GLU A 7 -3.47 -10.77 7.70
CA GLU A 7 -2.86 -11.40 8.89
C GLU A 7 -1.34 -11.21 8.97
N ASN A 8 -0.65 -11.33 7.82
CA ASN A 8 0.82 -11.32 7.76
C ASN A 8 1.44 -9.96 7.43
N THR A 9 0.66 -8.87 7.45
CA THR A 9 1.11 -7.55 6.97
C THR A 9 2.40 -7.07 7.63
N PHE A 10 2.58 -7.34 8.93
CA PHE A 10 3.72 -6.84 9.71
C PHE A 10 4.85 -7.86 9.88
N GLU A 11 4.66 -9.13 9.52
CA GLU A 11 5.71 -10.16 9.65
C GLU A 11 7.05 -9.74 9.01
N PRO A 12 7.07 -9.13 7.80
CA PRO A 12 8.33 -8.79 7.13
C PRO A 12 9.14 -7.71 7.87
N ILE A 13 8.49 -6.80 8.60
CA ILE A 13 9.18 -5.72 9.33
C ILE A 13 9.64 -6.14 10.74
N LYS A 14 9.04 -7.18 11.34
CA LYS A 14 9.37 -7.65 12.70
C LYS A 14 10.83 -8.07 12.89
N LYS A 15 11.50 -8.49 11.82
CA LYS A 15 12.91 -8.93 11.86
C LYS A 15 13.93 -7.78 11.95
N PHE A 16 13.49 -6.53 11.90
CA PHE A 16 14.37 -5.35 11.92
C PHE A 16 14.30 -4.61 13.25
N PRO A 17 15.41 -3.97 13.68
CA PRO A 17 15.39 -3.12 14.85
C PRO A 17 14.45 -1.93 14.66
N PHE A 18 13.86 -1.47 15.75
CA PHE A 18 13.00 -0.30 15.73
C PHE A 18 13.77 0.94 15.24
N ASN A 19 13.15 1.67 14.31
CA ASN A 19 13.69 2.92 13.78
C ASN A 19 12.59 3.99 13.81
N SER A 20 12.74 5.00 14.66
CA SER A 20 11.71 6.03 14.86
C SER A 20 11.44 6.87 13.61
N ALA A 21 12.46 7.16 12.81
CA ALA A 21 12.31 7.90 11.56
C ALA A 21 11.52 7.08 10.53
N LEU A 22 11.81 5.78 10.43
CA LEU A 22 11.03 4.86 9.61
C LEU A 22 9.57 4.82 10.04
N MET A 23 9.32 4.62 11.35
CA MET A 23 7.96 4.55 11.89
C MET A 23 7.17 5.82 11.63
N LYS A 24 7.78 7.00 11.81
CA LYS A 24 7.14 8.28 11.48
C LYS A 24 6.73 8.35 10.00
N LYS A 25 7.58 7.87 9.09
CA LYS A 25 7.26 7.85 7.66
C LYS A 25 6.16 6.82 7.34
N LEU A 26 6.23 5.61 7.92
CA LEU A 26 5.20 4.58 7.75
C LEU A 26 3.84 5.06 8.25
N SER A 27 3.77 5.64 9.46
CA SER A 27 2.53 6.22 10.00
C SER A 27 1.97 7.33 9.11
N SER A 28 2.82 8.18 8.55
CA SER A 28 2.39 9.22 7.60
C SER A 28 1.77 8.63 6.33
N LEU A 29 2.38 7.59 5.75
CA LEU A 29 1.86 6.92 4.55
C LEU A 29 0.55 6.19 4.85
N LEU A 30 0.46 5.47 5.98
CA LEU A 30 -0.76 4.80 6.40
C LEU A 30 -1.91 5.79 6.64
N SER A 31 -1.62 6.96 7.23
CA SER A 31 -2.62 8.03 7.41
C SER A 31 -3.19 8.51 6.08
N ILE A 32 -2.34 8.69 5.05
CA ILE A 32 -2.79 9.09 3.71
C ILE A 32 -3.66 8.00 3.08
N LEU A 33 -3.28 6.72 3.18
CA LEU A 33 -4.10 5.62 2.67
C LEU A 33 -5.43 5.50 3.42
N ASN A 34 -5.42 5.76 4.73
CA ASN A 34 -6.62 5.80 5.54
C ASN A 34 -7.57 6.91 5.09
N GLU A 35 -7.05 8.11 4.87
CA GLU A 35 -7.83 9.23 4.33
C GLU A 35 -8.41 8.86 2.95
N LEU A 36 -7.58 8.30 2.06
CA LEU A 36 -8.00 7.86 0.72
C LEU A 36 -9.14 6.83 0.78
N SER A 37 -9.10 5.90 1.74
CA SER A 37 -10.15 4.88 1.94
C SER A 37 -11.54 5.48 2.22
N SER A 38 -11.59 6.72 2.70
CA SER A 38 -12.82 7.47 2.97
C SER A 38 -13.25 8.39 1.83
N CYS A 39 -12.46 8.50 0.75
CA CYS A 39 -12.67 9.47 -0.31
C CYS A 39 -13.46 8.95 -1.51
N PHE A 40 -14.32 7.95 -1.31
CA PHE A 40 -15.14 7.38 -2.38
C PHE A 40 -16.57 7.88 -2.30
N ASP A 41 -17.15 8.18 -3.45
CA ASP A 41 -18.57 8.52 -3.58
C ASP A 41 -19.46 7.26 -3.61
N PHE A 42 -20.78 7.48 -3.67
CA PHE A 42 -21.78 6.40 -3.69
C PHE A 42 -21.75 5.55 -4.98
N LEU A 43 -21.11 6.04 -6.05
CA LEU A 43 -20.89 5.28 -7.29
C LEU A 43 -19.56 4.51 -7.27
N GLY A 44 -18.77 4.69 -6.21
CA GLY A 44 -17.48 4.05 -6.02
C GLY A 44 -16.31 4.77 -6.68
N GLY A 45 -16.53 5.96 -7.25
CA GLY A 45 -15.49 6.85 -7.77
C GLY A 45 -14.82 7.66 -6.66
N LEU A 46 -13.66 8.26 -6.95
CA LEU A 46 -13.04 9.19 -6.01
C LEU A 46 -13.77 10.53 -6.02
N ASN A 47 -14.07 11.04 -4.83
CA ASN A 47 -14.51 12.42 -4.66
C ASN A 47 -13.36 13.42 -4.87
N GLN A 48 -13.66 14.72 -4.78
CA GLN A 48 -12.68 15.79 -4.97
C GLN A 48 -11.44 15.63 -4.08
N ARG A 49 -11.64 15.25 -2.81
CA ARG A 49 -10.53 15.03 -1.87
C ARG A 49 -9.67 13.84 -2.26
N GLY A 50 -10.29 12.75 -2.72
CA GLY A 50 -9.59 11.60 -3.25
C GLY A 50 -8.72 11.94 -4.46
N LEU A 51 -9.25 12.74 -5.39
CA LEU A 51 -8.49 13.21 -6.55
C LEU A 51 -7.28 14.07 -6.15
N GLU A 52 -7.43 14.91 -5.14
CA GLU A 52 -6.32 15.69 -4.56
C GLU A 52 -5.24 14.80 -3.96
N ILE A 53 -5.63 13.77 -3.20
CA ILE A 53 -4.68 12.79 -2.63
C ILE A 53 -3.91 12.09 -3.75
N ILE A 54 -4.60 11.64 -4.81
CA ILE A 54 -3.93 11.01 -5.96
C ILE A 54 -2.95 11.97 -6.62
N LYS A 55 -3.37 13.21 -6.91
CA LYS A 55 -2.51 14.22 -7.52
C LYS A 55 -1.29 14.54 -6.65
N GLN A 56 -1.46 14.63 -5.34
CA GLN A 56 -0.40 15.04 -4.42
C GLN A 56 0.60 13.91 -4.11
N TYR A 57 0.11 12.68 -3.91
CA TYR A 57 0.93 11.60 -3.33
C TYR A 57 1.24 10.46 -4.31
N PHE A 58 0.48 10.32 -5.40
CA PHE A 58 0.63 9.23 -6.37
C PHE A 58 1.24 9.68 -7.70
N GLN A 59 1.37 10.98 -7.94
CA GLN A 59 1.85 11.55 -9.19
C GLN A 59 3.14 12.37 -9.00
N GLY A 60 4.00 12.36 -10.01
CA GLY A 60 5.28 13.08 -10.03
C GLY A 60 6.50 12.23 -9.67
N GLU A 61 7.68 12.76 -9.96
CA GLU A 61 8.96 12.05 -9.83
C GLU A 61 9.26 11.60 -8.39
N LYS A 62 8.82 12.40 -7.41
CA LYS A 62 9.03 12.17 -5.97
C LYS A 62 7.77 11.70 -5.25
N ALA A 63 6.82 11.10 -6.00
CA ALA A 63 5.58 10.59 -5.43
C ALA A 63 5.85 9.57 -4.30
N ASP A 64 5.09 9.72 -3.22
CA ASP A 64 5.12 8.85 -2.04
C ASP A 64 4.64 7.44 -2.37
N PHE A 65 3.64 7.35 -3.25
CA PHE A 65 3.10 6.10 -3.77
C PHE A 65 3.39 5.98 -5.26
N SER A 66 3.70 4.78 -5.71
CA SER A 66 3.78 4.49 -7.13
C SER A 66 3.48 3.04 -7.42
N ASP A 67 3.11 2.78 -8.65
CA ASP A 67 3.10 1.44 -9.20
C ASP A 67 4.53 0.92 -9.38
N GLU A 68 4.68 -0.39 -9.44
CA GLU A 68 5.96 -1.03 -9.77
C GLU A 68 6.19 -1.00 -11.30
N SER A 69 7.45 -0.98 -11.73
CA SER A 69 7.77 -1.00 -13.16
C SER A 69 7.32 -2.29 -13.83
N GLN A 70 6.96 -2.27 -15.12
CA GLN A 70 6.52 -3.48 -15.83
C GLN A 70 7.54 -4.63 -15.74
N THR A 71 8.83 -4.32 -15.84
CA THR A 71 9.91 -5.31 -15.67
C THR A 71 9.86 -5.96 -14.29
N ASN A 72 9.71 -5.18 -13.23
CA ASN A 72 9.65 -5.70 -11.88
C ASN A 72 8.33 -6.42 -11.60
N LYS A 73 7.20 -5.96 -12.15
CA LYS A 73 5.91 -6.68 -12.08
C LYS A 73 6.06 -8.09 -12.63
N ASN A 74 6.69 -8.25 -13.79
CA ASN A 74 6.92 -9.56 -14.40
C ASN A 74 7.91 -10.41 -13.58
N LYS A 75 9.04 -9.81 -13.17
CA LYS A 75 10.10 -10.53 -12.44
C LYS A 75 9.68 -10.97 -11.04
N PHE A 76 8.89 -10.17 -10.34
CA PHE A 76 8.52 -10.38 -8.94
C PHE A 76 7.02 -10.66 -8.77
N GLN A 77 6.35 -11.14 -9.82
CA GLN A 77 4.90 -11.36 -9.84
C GLN A 77 4.42 -12.15 -8.62
N THR A 78 5.07 -13.28 -8.31
CA THR A 78 4.74 -14.12 -7.15
C THR A 78 4.93 -13.38 -5.83
N GLY A 79 6.01 -12.60 -5.68
CA GLY A 79 6.26 -11.84 -4.45
C GLY A 79 5.35 -10.64 -4.26
N LEU A 80 4.71 -10.16 -5.34
CA LEU A 80 3.75 -9.06 -5.34
C LEU A 80 2.29 -9.56 -5.34
N THR A 81 2.07 -10.87 -5.22
CA THR A 81 0.73 -11.48 -5.10
C THR A 81 0.53 -11.93 -3.67
N PHE A 82 -0.59 -11.52 -3.06
CA PHE A 82 -0.89 -11.74 -1.65
C PHE A 82 -2.24 -12.44 -1.49
N ASP A 83 -2.37 -13.28 -0.48
CA ASP A 83 -3.66 -13.86 -0.11
C ASP A 83 -4.48 -12.85 0.70
N ILE A 84 -5.69 -12.56 0.24
CA ILE A 84 -6.68 -11.75 0.93
C ILE A 84 -7.96 -12.59 1.00
N ASN A 85 -8.25 -13.13 2.18
CA ASN A 85 -9.43 -13.98 2.43
C ASN A 85 -9.55 -15.16 1.43
N GLY A 86 -8.44 -15.84 1.15
CA GLY A 86 -8.39 -16.98 0.21
C GLY A 86 -8.35 -16.60 -1.26
N THR A 87 -8.30 -15.29 -1.58
CA THR A 87 -8.15 -14.79 -2.95
C THR A 87 -6.74 -14.27 -3.17
N GLN A 88 -6.09 -14.71 -4.25
CA GLN A 88 -4.78 -14.23 -4.66
C GLN A 88 -4.91 -12.89 -5.39
N VAL A 89 -4.40 -11.82 -4.78
CA VAL A 89 -4.51 -10.45 -5.29
C VAL A 89 -3.11 -9.90 -5.60
N PHE A 90 -2.94 -9.42 -6.83
CA PHE A 90 -1.70 -8.78 -7.27
C PHE A 90 -1.67 -7.31 -6.81
N CYS A 91 -0.72 -6.95 -5.94
CA CYS A 91 -0.61 -5.63 -5.32
C CYS A 91 0.74 -4.95 -5.68
N PRO A 92 0.91 -4.46 -6.93
CA PRO A 92 2.17 -3.85 -7.35
C PRO A 92 2.38 -2.41 -6.82
N TRP A 93 1.28 -1.74 -6.45
CA TRP A 93 1.32 -0.40 -5.86
C TRP A 93 1.95 -0.41 -4.47
N HIS A 94 2.78 0.59 -4.20
CA HIS A 94 3.50 0.68 -2.94
C HIS A 94 3.78 2.11 -2.46
N GLY A 95 3.76 2.29 -1.15
CA GLY A 95 4.28 3.48 -0.47
C GLY A 95 5.78 3.37 -0.21
N LYS A 96 6.53 4.45 -0.42
CA LYS A 96 7.99 4.49 -0.26
C LYS A 96 8.37 5.04 1.11
N ALA A 97 8.80 4.16 2.00
CA ALA A 97 9.39 4.55 3.28
C ALA A 97 10.92 4.34 3.22
N ARG A 98 11.68 5.43 3.28
CA ARG A 98 13.15 5.37 3.28
C ARG A 98 13.65 5.72 4.68
N ALA A 99 14.55 4.90 5.22
CA ALA A 99 15.30 5.21 6.42
C ALA A 99 16.78 4.90 6.13
N PHE A 100 17.63 5.94 6.11
CA PHE A 100 19.03 5.84 5.69
C PHE A 100 19.17 5.11 4.34
N ASN A 101 19.80 3.92 4.32
CA ASN A 101 20.02 3.10 3.13
C ASN A 101 18.92 2.06 2.89
N ASP A 102 18.02 1.88 3.86
CA ASP A 102 16.99 0.86 3.77
C ASP A 102 15.75 1.39 3.06
N GLN A 103 15.36 0.66 2.03
CA GLN A 103 14.14 0.89 1.28
C GLN A 103 13.04 -0.03 1.81
N TYR A 104 12.11 0.53 2.59
CA TYR A 104 10.90 -0.15 3.03
C TYR A 104 9.73 0.22 2.13
N ARG A 105 8.74 -0.68 2.04
CA ARG A 105 7.54 -0.55 1.23
C ARG A 105 6.31 -0.96 2.03
N ILE A 106 5.22 -0.26 1.74
CA ILE A 106 3.86 -0.65 2.13
C ILE A 106 3.18 -1.07 0.83
N HIS A 107 2.89 -2.36 0.62
CA HIS A 107 2.03 -2.78 -0.49
C HIS A 107 0.57 -2.82 -0.05
N PHE A 108 -0.32 -2.46 -0.96
CA PHE A 108 -1.75 -2.35 -0.68
C PHE A 108 -2.59 -2.59 -1.94
N THR A 109 -3.88 -2.84 -1.76
CA THR A 109 -4.83 -3.03 -2.85
C THR A 109 -5.18 -1.66 -3.45
N TRP A 110 -4.70 -1.43 -4.67
CA TRP A 110 -4.99 -0.23 -5.44
C TRP A 110 -4.73 -0.51 -6.93
N PRO A 111 -5.53 0.05 -7.85
CA PRO A 111 -6.72 0.88 -7.63
C PRO A 111 -7.96 0.10 -7.15
N ASP A 112 -7.86 -1.23 -7.10
CA ASP A 112 -8.97 -2.08 -6.69
C ASP A 112 -9.19 -2.03 -5.18
N ARG A 113 -10.47 -2.01 -4.80
CA ARG A 113 -10.92 -2.21 -3.43
C ARG A 113 -11.52 -3.61 -3.31
N ILE A 114 -11.18 -4.30 -2.24
CA ILE A 114 -11.64 -5.68 -1.98
C ILE A 114 -12.80 -5.63 -0.99
N GLU A 115 -13.81 -6.45 -1.24
CA GLU A 115 -14.96 -6.60 -0.35
C GLU A 115 -14.54 -7.30 0.95
N ASP A 116 -14.90 -6.73 2.10
CA ASP A 116 -14.76 -7.39 3.39
C ASP A 116 -15.97 -8.28 3.71
N ASP A 117 -15.92 -9.00 4.84
CA ASP A 117 -16.98 -9.94 5.24
C ASP A 117 -18.36 -9.27 5.48
N GLU A 118 -18.38 -7.94 5.57
CA GLU A 118 -19.59 -7.13 5.75
C GLU A 118 -20.11 -6.55 4.42
N GLY A 119 -19.47 -6.87 3.29
CA GLY A 119 -19.84 -6.36 1.97
C GLY A 119 -19.26 -4.97 1.66
N ASN A 120 -18.38 -4.43 2.50
CA ASN A 120 -17.80 -3.10 2.29
C ASN A 120 -16.53 -3.19 1.44
N LYS A 121 -16.40 -2.30 0.45
CA LYS A 121 -15.19 -2.21 -0.38
C LYS A 121 -14.07 -1.43 0.32
N GLN A 122 -12.97 -2.12 0.65
CA GLN A 122 -11.84 -1.61 1.43
C GLN A 122 -10.52 -1.60 0.65
N ILE A 123 -9.61 -0.72 1.08
CA ILE A 123 -8.19 -0.82 0.75
C ILE A 123 -7.54 -1.71 1.82
N TYR A 124 -6.86 -2.77 1.39
CA TYR A 124 -6.08 -3.65 2.26
C TYR A 124 -4.61 -3.31 2.20
N ILE A 125 -3.96 -3.21 3.35
CA ILE A 125 -2.51 -3.20 3.49
C ILE A 125 -2.04 -4.65 3.62
N VAL A 126 -1.26 -5.11 2.65
CA VAL A 126 -0.90 -6.53 2.51
C VAL A 126 0.54 -6.84 2.92
N TYR A 127 1.40 -5.82 2.98
CA TYR A 127 2.81 -5.99 3.30
C TYR A 127 3.42 -4.69 3.81
N ILE A 128 4.18 -4.78 4.91
CA ILE A 128 5.07 -3.74 5.40
C ILE A 128 6.42 -4.37 5.68
N GLY A 129 7.45 -3.96 4.94
CA GLY A 129 8.78 -4.54 5.05
C GLY A 129 9.76 -3.96 4.05
N GLU A 130 10.93 -4.59 3.89
CA GLU A 130 11.86 -4.19 2.84
C GLU A 130 11.26 -4.30 1.45
N LYS A 131 11.73 -3.48 0.52
CA LYS A 131 11.31 -3.53 -0.89
C LYS A 131 11.57 -4.94 -1.45
N ILE A 132 10.48 -5.62 -1.82
CA ILE A 132 10.47 -6.98 -2.40
C ILE A 132 11.34 -7.07 -3.66
N THR A 133 11.43 -5.97 -4.41
CA THR A 133 12.19 -5.88 -5.67
C THR A 133 13.64 -5.40 -5.46
N LYS A 134 14.23 -5.59 -4.27
CA LYS A 134 15.68 -5.53 -4.03
C LYS A 134 16.28 -6.87 -4.49
N ALA A 135 16.64 -6.99 -5.76
CA ALA A 135 17.50 -8.07 -6.25
C ALA A 135 18.78 -7.47 -6.83
#